data_AF-A0A2K3LQI2-F1
#
_entry.id   AF-A0A2K3LQI2-F1
#
_cell.length_a   1.000
_cell.length_b   1.000
_cell.length_c   1.000
_cell.angle_alpha   90.00
_cell.angle_beta   90.00
_cell.angle_gamma   90.00
#
_symmetry.space_group_name_H-M   'P 1'
#
loop_
_entity.id
_entity.type
_entity.pdbx_description
1 polymer ?
#
loop_
_entity_poly.entity_id
_entity_poly.type
_entity_poly.pdbx_seq_one_letter_code
_entity_poly.pdbx_strand_id
1 'polypeptide(L)'
;MESDFENWISWNMKSYQKKSIMEKKYRNVSAIGQGLDLKLRQAESKKISLTVSQNGAADFKSITEAINSIPPYNTRRVILLIAPGVYREKIVIPKTLPFITFLGDSRDRPTITGNDTASVAGNDGALLRTFNSATVAVNASYFVAINIKFENTAYVPIGSEVDQAVALRISGTKAAFYNCSFYGVQDTLYDHKGLHYFKNCFIQGSVDFIFGYGRSLYEVIFPFIFLPSRVQMCIFDYEVN
;
A
#
# COMPACT_ATOMS: atom_id res chain seq x y z
N MET A 1 24.33 -33.07 -9.33
CA MET A 1 23.65 -32.37 -10.45
C MET A 1 22.22 -32.88 -10.64
N GLU A 2 21.97 -34.18 -10.57
CA GLU A 2 20.61 -34.76 -10.67
C GLU A 2 19.70 -34.43 -9.44
N SER A 3 20.30 -34.25 -8.26
CA SER A 3 19.58 -33.91 -7.02
C SER A 3 18.85 -32.57 -7.04
N ASP A 4 19.44 -31.56 -7.67
CA ASP A 4 18.93 -30.19 -7.58
C ASP A 4 17.76 -29.98 -8.54
N PHE A 5 17.81 -30.66 -9.69
CA PHE A 5 16.70 -30.71 -10.63
C PHE A 5 15.51 -31.47 -10.03
N GLU A 6 15.73 -32.63 -9.41
CA GLU A 6 14.65 -33.40 -8.75
C GLU A 6 14.06 -32.66 -7.54
N ASN A 7 14.89 -31.97 -6.76
CA ASN A 7 14.43 -31.09 -5.69
C ASN A 7 13.58 -29.93 -6.23
N TRP A 8 14.00 -29.32 -7.35
CA TRP A 8 13.26 -28.26 -8.02
C TRP A 8 11.92 -28.74 -8.58
N ILE A 9 11.88 -29.92 -9.22
CA ILE A 9 10.65 -30.54 -9.73
C ILE A 9 9.70 -30.88 -8.56
N SER A 10 10.22 -31.50 -7.50
CA SER A 10 9.46 -31.84 -6.29
C SER A 10 8.86 -30.59 -5.63
N TRP A 11 9.65 -29.52 -5.51
CA TRP A 11 9.18 -28.24 -4.98
C TRP A 11 8.10 -27.61 -5.87
N ASN A 12 8.30 -27.57 -7.19
CA ASN A 12 7.29 -27.04 -8.11
C ASN A 12 5.99 -27.85 -8.09
N MET A 13 6.08 -29.17 -8.02
CA MET A 13 4.91 -30.03 -7.99
C MET A 13 4.13 -29.89 -6.66
N LYS A 14 4.84 -29.79 -5.52
CA LYS A 14 4.24 -29.48 -4.21
C LYS A 14 3.60 -28.10 -4.19
N SER A 15 4.26 -27.09 -4.75
CA SER A 15 3.74 -25.73 -4.86
C SER A 15 2.50 -25.67 -5.75
N TYR A 16 2.50 -26.37 -6.89
CA TYR A 16 1.33 -26.49 -7.76
C TYR A 16 0.17 -27.20 -7.06
N GLN A 17 0.43 -28.30 -6.35
CA GLN A 17 -0.58 -29.01 -5.58
C GLN A 17 -1.17 -28.13 -4.48
N LYS A 18 -0.34 -27.44 -3.68
CA LYS A 18 -0.79 -26.50 -2.63
C LYS A 18 -1.63 -25.38 -3.22
N LYS A 19 -1.21 -24.82 -4.36
CA LYS A 19 -1.98 -23.80 -5.10
C LYS A 19 -3.32 -24.35 -5.62
N SER A 20 -3.34 -25.56 -6.16
CA SER A 20 -4.56 -26.20 -6.68
C SER A 20 -5.57 -26.54 -5.56
N ILE A 21 -5.07 -26.95 -4.38
CA ILE A 21 -5.88 -27.25 -3.20
C ILE A 21 -6.44 -25.96 -2.63
N MET A 22 -5.62 -24.91 -2.53
CA MET A 22 -6.07 -23.56 -2.17
C MET A 22 -7.13 -23.07 -3.15
N GLU A 23 -6.89 -23.15 -4.47
CA GLU A 23 -7.86 -22.75 -5.49
C GLU A 23 -9.18 -23.52 -5.39
N LYS A 24 -9.15 -24.84 -5.12
CA LYS A 24 -10.34 -25.64 -4.86
C LYS A 24 -11.05 -25.23 -3.57
N LYS A 25 -10.31 -24.92 -2.50
CA LYS A 25 -10.86 -24.39 -1.24
C LYS A 25 -11.52 -23.04 -1.46
N TYR A 26 -10.90 -22.13 -2.22
CA TYR A 26 -11.47 -20.84 -2.59
C TYR A 26 -12.68 -20.98 -3.53
N ARG A 27 -12.69 -21.95 -4.46
CA ARG A 27 -13.88 -22.27 -5.27
C ARG A 27 -15.05 -22.79 -4.41
N ASN A 28 -14.80 -23.65 -3.44
CA ASN A 28 -15.84 -24.11 -2.52
C ASN A 28 -16.31 -23.00 -1.58
N VAL A 29 -15.42 -22.11 -1.13
CA VAL A 29 -15.79 -20.87 -0.42
C VAL A 29 -16.60 -19.92 -1.32
N SER A 30 -16.31 -19.86 -2.62
CA SER A 30 -17.08 -19.07 -3.59
C SER A 30 -18.48 -19.64 -3.83
N ALA A 31 -18.68 -20.96 -3.70
CA ALA A 31 -20.00 -21.60 -3.71
C ALA A 31 -20.80 -21.33 -2.41
N ILE A 32 -20.11 -21.15 -1.28
CA ILE A 32 -20.68 -20.62 0.00
C ILE A 32 -20.83 -19.07 -0.07
N GLY A 33 -20.37 -18.45 -1.15
CA GLY A 33 -20.22 -17.01 -1.33
C GLY A 33 -21.50 -16.21 -1.54
N GLN A 34 -22.68 -16.72 -1.18
CA GLN A 34 -23.89 -15.87 -1.13
C GLN A 34 -23.77 -14.76 -0.07
N GLY A 35 -22.86 -14.88 0.90
CA GLY A 35 -22.62 -13.89 1.97
C GLY A 35 -21.37 -12.99 1.84
N LEU A 36 -20.70 -12.92 0.69
CA LEU A 36 -19.53 -12.04 0.52
C LEU A 36 -19.96 -10.56 0.51
N ASP A 37 -19.72 -9.89 1.64
CA ASP A 37 -19.66 -8.43 1.83
C ASP A 37 -20.59 -7.61 0.91
N LEU A 38 -21.89 -7.54 1.29
CA LEU A 38 -22.91 -6.82 0.53
C LEU A 38 -22.53 -5.35 0.26
N LYS A 39 -21.82 -4.71 1.20
CA LYS A 39 -21.36 -3.32 1.05
C LYS A 39 -20.34 -3.20 -0.08
N LEU A 40 -19.37 -4.12 -0.12
CA LEU A 40 -18.39 -4.17 -1.20
C LEU A 40 -19.08 -4.39 -2.55
N ARG A 41 -19.99 -5.36 -2.67
CA ARG A 41 -20.72 -5.63 -3.92
C ARG A 41 -21.50 -4.42 -4.42
N GLN A 42 -22.22 -3.75 -3.53
CA GLN A 42 -22.95 -2.52 -3.86
C GLN A 42 -21.99 -1.39 -4.30
N ALA A 43 -20.82 -1.31 -3.68
CA ALA A 43 -19.83 -0.30 -4.06
C ALA A 43 -19.25 -0.55 -5.45
N GLU A 44 -18.94 -1.81 -5.79
CA GLU A 44 -18.43 -2.19 -7.13
C GLU A 44 -19.45 -1.98 -8.24
N SER A 45 -20.75 -2.21 -7.98
CA SER A 45 -21.79 -2.07 -9.00
C SER A 45 -22.04 -0.63 -9.43
N LYS A 46 -21.66 0.34 -8.60
CA LYS A 46 -21.82 1.79 -8.85
C LYS A 46 -20.49 2.51 -9.03
N LYS A 47 -19.45 1.82 -9.50
CA LYS A 47 -18.11 2.39 -9.64
C LYS A 47 -18.08 3.61 -10.58
N ILE A 48 -17.29 4.61 -10.21
CA ILE A 48 -17.02 5.79 -11.01
C ILE A 48 -15.50 5.99 -11.13
N SER A 49 -15.06 6.71 -12.16
CA SER A 49 -13.66 7.06 -12.35
C SER A 49 -13.50 8.57 -12.43
N LEU A 50 -12.43 9.09 -11.82
CA LEU A 50 -12.01 10.49 -11.84
C LEU A 50 -10.56 10.52 -12.33
N THR A 51 -10.21 11.47 -13.18
CA THR A 51 -8.86 11.62 -13.73
C THR A 51 -8.08 12.69 -12.98
N VAL A 52 -6.80 12.42 -12.74
CA VAL A 52 -5.89 13.35 -12.05
C VAL A 52 -4.64 13.54 -12.91
N SER A 53 -4.35 14.77 -13.31
CA SER A 53 -3.16 15.11 -14.10
C SER A 53 -2.71 16.55 -13.88
N GLN A 54 -1.40 16.76 -13.72
CA GLN A 54 -0.80 18.09 -13.60
C GLN A 54 -0.84 18.88 -14.94
N ASN A 55 -1.08 18.21 -16.07
CA ASN A 55 -1.02 18.79 -17.42
C ASN A 55 -2.37 19.36 -17.91
N GLY A 56 -3.41 19.40 -17.05
CA GLY A 56 -4.62 20.20 -17.25
C GLY A 56 -5.76 19.59 -18.06
N ALA A 57 -5.58 18.44 -18.71
CA ALA A 57 -6.64 17.75 -19.47
C ALA A 57 -7.50 16.78 -18.63
N ALA A 58 -7.27 16.72 -17.31
CA ALA A 58 -7.95 15.82 -16.39
C ALA A 58 -8.97 16.58 -15.52
N ASP A 59 -9.85 15.83 -14.84
CA ASP A 59 -10.87 16.39 -13.94
C ASP A 59 -10.25 17.19 -12.80
N PHE A 60 -9.08 16.76 -12.30
CA PHE A 60 -8.37 17.40 -11.19
C PHE A 60 -6.88 17.55 -11.48
N LYS A 61 -6.26 18.59 -10.89
CA LYS A 61 -4.81 18.82 -11.01
C LYS A 61 -4.00 18.11 -9.92
N SER A 62 -4.62 17.84 -8.78
CA SER A 62 -3.99 17.21 -7.63
C SER A 62 -4.83 16.06 -7.08
N ILE A 63 -4.17 15.14 -6.37
CA ILE A 63 -4.86 13.97 -5.79
C ILE A 63 -5.73 14.42 -4.60
N THR A 64 -5.25 15.41 -3.84
CA THR A 64 -5.98 15.98 -2.70
C THR A 64 -7.29 16.64 -3.14
N GLU A 65 -7.29 17.36 -4.26
CA GLU A 65 -8.49 17.98 -4.82
C GLU A 65 -9.53 16.91 -5.22
N ALA A 66 -9.09 15.85 -5.90
CA ALA A 66 -9.95 14.73 -6.28
C ALA A 66 -10.53 13.97 -5.08
N ILE A 67 -9.80 13.87 -3.97
CA ILE A 67 -10.33 13.27 -2.73
C ILE A 67 -11.36 14.18 -2.08
N ASN A 68 -11.09 15.49 -2.02
CA ASN A 68 -11.96 16.48 -1.41
C ASN A 68 -13.28 16.67 -2.17
N SER A 69 -13.33 16.34 -3.46
CA SER A 69 -14.58 16.36 -4.23
C SER A 69 -15.53 15.21 -3.89
N ILE A 70 -15.07 14.18 -3.17
CA ILE A 70 -15.88 13.01 -2.84
C ILE A 70 -16.68 13.27 -1.56
N PRO A 71 -18.01 13.12 -1.58
CA PRO A 71 -18.83 13.31 -0.38
C PRO A 71 -18.47 12.30 0.72
N PRO A 72 -18.51 12.71 2.00
CA PRO A 72 -18.32 11.79 3.12
C PRO A 72 -19.39 10.68 3.11
N TYR A 73 -19.05 9.55 3.74
CA TYR A 73 -19.87 8.33 3.77
C TYR A 73 -20.09 7.72 2.39
N ASN A 74 -19.04 7.74 1.57
CA ASN A 74 -19.04 7.18 0.24
C ASN A 74 -19.49 5.71 0.23
N THR A 75 -20.42 5.37 -0.66
CA THR A 75 -20.99 4.01 -0.78
C THR A 75 -20.63 3.33 -2.10
N ARG A 76 -19.81 3.98 -2.94
CA ARG A 76 -19.44 3.49 -4.28
C ARG A 76 -17.94 3.46 -4.48
N ARG A 77 -17.44 2.58 -5.35
CA ARG A 77 -16.01 2.55 -5.71
C ARG A 77 -15.66 3.81 -6.50
N VAL A 78 -14.75 4.63 -6.00
CA VAL A 78 -14.23 5.80 -6.72
C VAL A 78 -12.80 5.49 -7.13
N ILE A 79 -12.55 5.43 -8.44
CA ILE A 79 -11.26 5.11 -9.02
C ILE A 79 -10.60 6.41 -9.49
N LEU A 80 -9.51 6.80 -8.85
CA LEU A 80 -8.68 7.92 -9.27
C LEU A 80 -7.64 7.37 -10.25
N LEU A 81 -7.81 7.73 -11.53
CA LEU A 81 -6.87 7.48 -12.61
C LEU A 81 -5.79 8.56 -12.55
N ILE A 82 -4.65 8.22 -11.99
CA ILE A 82 -3.55 9.16 -11.75
C ILE A 82 -2.56 9.03 -12.90
N ALA A 83 -2.44 10.11 -13.68
CA ALA A 83 -1.50 10.18 -14.79
C ALA A 83 -0.05 10.12 -14.29
N PRO A 84 0.92 9.71 -15.13
CA PRO A 84 2.32 9.75 -14.76
C PRO A 84 2.77 11.16 -14.34
N GLY A 85 3.57 11.23 -13.29
CA GLY A 85 4.03 12.49 -12.71
C GLY A 85 4.54 12.34 -11.28
N VAL A 86 5.09 13.43 -10.76
CA VAL A 86 5.55 13.53 -9.37
C VAL A 86 4.60 14.46 -8.61
N TYR A 87 3.84 13.87 -7.70
CA TYR A 87 2.83 14.53 -6.87
C TYR A 87 3.42 14.79 -5.48
N ARG A 88 3.88 16.02 -5.26
CA ARG A 88 4.38 16.49 -3.96
C ARG A 88 3.21 16.93 -3.08
N GLU A 89 2.55 15.95 -2.46
CA GLU A 89 1.32 16.18 -1.68
C GLU A 89 1.31 15.33 -0.41
N LYS A 90 0.81 15.91 0.70
CA LYS A 90 0.49 15.16 1.92
C LYS A 90 -0.98 14.75 1.88
N ILE A 91 -1.23 13.46 1.73
CA ILE A 91 -2.57 12.93 1.47
C ILE A 91 -3.11 12.23 2.71
N VAL A 92 -4.33 12.58 3.12
CA VAL A 92 -5.06 11.87 4.16
C VAL A 92 -6.40 11.40 3.60
N ILE A 93 -6.62 10.09 3.53
CA ILE A 93 -7.92 9.51 3.19
C ILE A 93 -8.65 9.23 4.51
N PRO A 94 -9.66 10.03 4.88
CA PRO A 94 -10.37 9.86 6.14
C PRO A 94 -11.20 8.58 6.14
N LYS A 95 -11.50 8.07 7.35
CA LYS A 95 -12.32 6.86 7.53
C LYS A 95 -13.73 6.96 6.89
N THR A 96 -14.22 8.19 6.71
CA THR A 96 -15.50 8.51 6.08
C THR A 96 -15.52 8.27 4.57
N LEU A 97 -14.38 8.03 3.92
CA LEU A 97 -14.28 7.81 2.48
C LEU A 97 -13.81 6.38 2.15
N PRO A 98 -14.62 5.33 2.44
CA PRO A 98 -14.27 3.97 2.04
C PRO A 98 -14.34 3.80 0.50
N PHE A 99 -13.81 2.68 0.00
CA PHE A 99 -13.90 2.28 -1.41
C PHE A 99 -13.17 3.21 -2.40
N ILE A 100 -12.06 3.83 -1.98
CA ILE A 100 -11.20 4.62 -2.85
C ILE A 100 -10.17 3.72 -3.53
N THR A 101 -9.93 3.94 -4.81
CA THR A 101 -8.88 3.25 -5.56
C THR A 101 -7.95 4.26 -6.22
N PHE A 102 -6.65 4.11 -6.01
CA PHE A 102 -5.64 4.79 -6.81
C PHE A 102 -5.16 3.84 -7.91
N LEU A 103 -5.21 4.30 -9.15
CA LEU A 103 -4.80 3.52 -10.32
C LEU A 103 -3.86 4.36 -11.18
N GLY A 104 -2.60 3.93 -11.24
CA GLY A 104 -1.58 4.51 -12.11
C GLY A 104 -1.33 3.66 -13.38
N ASP A 105 -0.57 4.23 -14.31
CA ASP A 105 -0.04 3.49 -15.46
C ASP A 105 1.03 2.49 -15.00
N SER A 106 0.98 1.25 -15.50
CA SER A 106 1.93 0.20 -15.11
C SER A 106 3.34 0.43 -15.63
N ARG A 107 3.50 1.12 -16.77
CA ARG A 107 4.78 1.42 -17.41
C ARG A 107 5.44 2.64 -16.81
N ASP A 108 4.64 3.66 -16.50
CA ASP A 108 5.11 4.90 -15.89
C ASP A 108 4.27 5.26 -14.67
N ARG A 109 4.64 4.63 -13.54
CA ARG A 109 3.91 4.72 -12.29
C ARG A 109 4.06 6.12 -11.68
N PRO A 110 2.96 6.83 -11.36
CA PRO A 110 3.04 8.11 -10.66
C PRO A 110 3.67 7.94 -9.28
N THR A 111 4.42 8.96 -8.87
CA THR A 111 5.07 9.02 -7.57
C THR A 111 4.37 10.05 -6.69
N ILE A 112 3.89 9.61 -5.54
CA ILE A 112 3.40 10.47 -4.47
C ILE A 112 4.52 10.59 -3.45
N THR A 113 5.01 11.81 -3.24
CA THR A 113 6.24 12.06 -2.48
C THR A 113 6.06 13.16 -1.45
N GLY A 114 6.68 12.98 -0.29
CA GLY A 114 6.75 13.93 0.81
C GLY A 114 8.13 13.89 1.47
N ASN A 115 8.31 14.66 2.55
CA ASN A 115 9.58 14.76 3.27
C ASN A 115 9.40 15.03 4.77
N ASP A 116 8.20 14.80 5.31
CA ASP A 116 7.91 15.00 6.73
C ASP A 116 8.61 13.93 7.58
N THR A 117 9.14 14.35 8.73
CA THR A 117 9.70 13.45 9.76
C THR A 117 8.92 13.58 11.07
N ALA A 118 9.07 12.61 11.96
CA ALA A 118 8.39 12.60 13.26
C ALA A 118 8.75 13.81 14.15
N SER A 119 9.95 14.36 13.98
CA SER A 119 10.45 15.53 14.71
C SER A 119 10.09 16.88 14.08
N VAL A 120 9.44 16.90 12.91
CA VAL A 120 8.89 18.14 12.36
C VAL A 120 7.74 18.62 13.24
N ALA A 121 7.72 19.92 13.58
CA ALA A 121 6.59 20.54 14.26
C ALA A 121 5.40 20.67 13.28
N GLY A 122 4.25 20.15 13.69
CA GLY A 122 2.98 20.35 13.01
C GLY A 122 2.47 21.78 13.14
N ASN A 123 1.34 22.06 12.49
CA ASN A 123 0.72 23.39 12.48
C ASN A 123 0.28 23.88 13.87
N ASP A 124 0.14 22.97 14.84
CA ASP A 124 -0.18 23.22 16.25
C ASP A 124 1.08 23.42 17.13
N GLY A 125 2.27 23.41 16.53
CA GLY A 125 3.55 23.49 17.22
C GLY A 125 3.96 22.19 17.93
N ALA A 126 3.14 21.14 17.90
CA ALA A 126 3.47 19.84 18.44
C ALA A 126 4.24 19.00 17.40
N LEU A 127 5.15 18.15 17.83
CA LEU A 127 5.84 17.23 16.93
C LEU A 127 4.82 16.34 16.22
N LEU A 128 4.98 16.14 14.90
CA LEU A 128 4.10 15.28 14.11
C LEU A 128 4.05 13.85 14.68
N ARG A 129 5.18 13.37 15.22
CA ARG A 129 5.43 11.98 15.60
C ARG A 129 5.27 11.04 14.40
N THR A 130 5.68 9.77 14.55
CA THR A 130 5.63 8.76 13.47
C THR A 130 4.26 8.64 12.80
N PHE A 131 3.18 8.79 13.57
CA PHE A 131 1.83 8.61 13.03
C PHE A 131 1.44 9.68 11.99
N ASN A 132 1.89 10.93 12.16
CA ASN A 132 1.56 12.03 11.25
C ASN A 132 2.68 12.39 10.28
N SER A 133 3.84 11.71 10.32
CA SER A 133 4.90 11.88 9.31
C SER A 133 4.60 11.17 7.98
N ALA A 134 3.49 10.42 7.90
CA ALA A 134 3.06 9.73 6.70
C ALA A 134 2.78 10.70 5.53
N THR A 135 3.47 10.48 4.40
CA THR A 135 3.17 11.17 3.13
C THR A 135 1.75 10.82 2.66
N VAL A 136 1.38 9.54 2.73
CA VAL A 136 0.01 9.09 2.47
C VAL A 136 -0.54 8.34 3.69
N ALA A 137 -1.60 8.87 4.28
CA ALA A 137 -2.30 8.29 5.41
C ALA A 137 -3.69 7.78 5.00
N VAL A 138 -3.85 6.46 4.89
CA VAL A 138 -5.11 5.83 4.52
C VAL A 138 -5.83 5.30 5.76
N ASN A 139 -6.90 5.96 6.17
CA ASN A 139 -7.76 5.53 7.28
C ASN A 139 -9.05 4.83 6.81
N ALA A 140 -9.31 4.86 5.50
CA ALA A 140 -10.50 4.32 4.86
C ALA A 140 -10.40 2.81 4.60
N SER A 141 -11.50 2.10 4.84
CA SER A 141 -11.61 0.67 4.51
C SER A 141 -11.83 0.44 3.01
N TYR A 142 -11.45 -0.76 2.53
CA TYR A 142 -11.55 -1.16 1.12
C TYR A 142 -10.76 -0.24 0.17
N PHE A 143 -9.67 0.33 0.66
CA PHE A 143 -8.74 1.09 -0.17
C PHE A 143 -7.97 0.15 -1.09
N VAL A 144 -7.77 0.56 -2.35
CA VAL A 144 -6.93 -0.18 -3.29
C VAL A 144 -5.93 0.77 -3.93
N ALA A 145 -4.67 0.35 -4.03
CA ALA A 145 -3.68 1.04 -4.85
C ALA A 145 -3.08 0.08 -5.87
N ILE A 146 -2.97 0.53 -7.11
CA ILE A 146 -2.44 -0.24 -8.23
C ILE A 146 -1.47 0.63 -9.00
N ASN A 147 -0.24 0.15 -9.21
CA ASN A 147 0.79 0.84 -10.01
C ASN A 147 1.15 2.23 -9.46
N ILE A 148 1.29 2.38 -8.14
CA ILE A 148 1.65 3.66 -7.51
C ILE A 148 3.00 3.55 -6.80
N LYS A 149 3.81 4.61 -6.86
CA LYS A 149 5.00 4.78 -6.00
C LYS A 149 4.67 5.72 -4.85
N PHE A 150 4.92 5.27 -3.63
CA PHE A 150 4.81 6.06 -2.41
C PHE A 150 6.21 6.31 -1.89
N GLU A 151 6.54 7.56 -1.59
CA GLU A 151 7.90 7.96 -1.24
C GLU A 151 7.91 8.97 -0.10
N ASN A 152 8.81 8.78 0.87
CA ASN A 152 9.22 9.82 1.79
C ASN A 152 10.73 10.08 1.60
N THR A 153 11.05 11.29 1.16
CA THR A 153 12.40 11.78 0.83
C THR A 153 13.08 12.53 1.98
N ALA A 154 12.61 12.33 3.22
CA ALA A 154 13.19 12.92 4.42
C ALA A 154 14.73 12.81 4.41
N TYR A 155 15.38 13.97 4.53
CA TYR A 155 16.83 14.06 4.53
C TYR A 155 17.40 13.55 5.85
N VAL A 156 18.38 12.66 5.78
CA VAL A 156 19.12 12.15 6.94
C VAL A 156 20.53 12.72 6.89
N PRO A 157 20.89 13.68 7.76
CA PRO A 157 22.24 14.21 7.83
C PRO A 157 23.23 13.12 8.27
N ILE A 158 24.43 13.12 7.67
CA ILE A 158 25.51 12.21 8.05
C ILE A 158 25.87 12.43 9.53
N GLY A 159 25.82 11.38 10.33
CA GLY A 159 26.14 11.43 11.77
C GLY A 159 24.99 11.85 12.69
N SER A 160 23.79 12.05 12.15
CA SER A 160 22.57 12.25 12.95
C SER A 160 21.79 10.94 13.10
N GLU A 161 20.99 10.82 14.15
CA GLU A 161 20.01 9.73 14.26
C GLU A 161 18.98 9.84 13.12
N VAL A 162 18.62 8.70 12.54
CA VAL A 162 17.56 8.64 11.52
C VAL A 162 16.24 8.90 12.21
N ASP A 163 15.49 9.89 11.73
CA ASP A 163 14.15 10.19 12.25
C ASP A 163 13.08 9.39 11.50
N GLN A 164 11.95 9.11 12.14
CA GLN A 164 10.90 8.28 11.54
C GLN A 164 10.19 9.03 10.40
N ALA A 165 10.21 8.46 9.19
CA ALA A 165 9.74 9.10 7.98
C ALA A 165 8.88 8.14 7.15
N VAL A 166 7.56 8.16 7.42
CA VAL A 166 6.62 7.22 6.83
C VAL A 166 6.26 7.63 5.39
N ALA A 167 6.40 6.71 4.44
CA ALA A 167 5.94 6.90 3.06
C ALA A 167 4.44 6.63 2.95
N LEU A 168 3.97 5.51 3.52
CA LEU A 168 2.56 5.18 3.56
C LEU A 168 2.16 4.59 4.91
N ARG A 169 1.04 5.07 5.46
CA ARG A 169 0.36 4.49 6.61
C ARG A 169 -1.01 3.96 6.22
N ILE A 170 -1.32 2.71 6.58
CA ILE A 170 -2.62 2.09 6.35
C ILE A 170 -3.28 1.64 7.67
N SER A 171 -4.42 2.25 8.00
CA SER A 171 -5.23 1.92 9.18
C SER A 171 -6.59 1.33 8.83
N GLY A 172 -6.97 1.39 7.54
CA GLY A 172 -8.27 0.98 7.05
C GLY A 172 -8.30 -0.50 6.65
N THR A 173 -9.21 -1.27 7.25
CA THR A 173 -9.26 -2.72 6.97
C THR A 173 -9.71 -3.06 5.54
N LYS A 174 -9.32 -4.25 5.07
CA LYS A 174 -9.59 -4.81 3.73
C LYS A 174 -8.96 -3.98 2.61
N ALA A 175 -7.75 -3.48 2.83
CA ALA A 175 -7.00 -2.73 1.83
C ALA A 175 -6.12 -3.65 0.99
N ALA A 176 -5.86 -3.28 -0.27
CA ALA A 176 -5.01 -4.06 -1.16
C ALA A 176 -4.07 -3.18 -1.99
N PHE A 177 -2.84 -3.65 -2.18
CA PHE A 177 -1.80 -2.96 -2.93
C PHE A 177 -1.25 -3.91 -4.00
N TYR A 178 -1.25 -3.48 -5.25
CA TYR A 178 -0.82 -4.27 -6.39
C TYR A 178 0.24 -3.52 -7.19
N ASN A 179 1.41 -4.14 -7.37
CA ASN A 179 2.49 -3.54 -8.16
C ASN A 179 2.88 -2.13 -7.68
N CYS A 180 2.79 -1.90 -6.36
CA CYS A 180 3.15 -0.65 -5.72
C CYS A 180 4.62 -0.67 -5.29
N SER A 181 5.24 0.50 -5.20
CA SER A 181 6.56 0.64 -4.62
C SER A 181 6.53 1.63 -3.46
N PHE A 182 7.24 1.31 -2.39
CA PHE A 182 7.34 2.11 -1.17
C PHE A 182 8.81 2.44 -0.94
N TYR A 183 9.13 3.73 -0.86
CA TYR A 183 10.49 4.22 -0.71
C TYR A 183 10.57 5.11 0.53
N GLY A 184 11.52 4.83 1.40
CA GLY A 184 11.79 5.66 2.56
C GLY A 184 13.11 5.29 3.23
N VAL A 185 13.27 5.78 4.45
CA VAL A 185 14.38 5.46 5.35
C VAL A 185 13.85 4.62 6.52
N GLN A 186 13.88 5.15 7.74
CA GLN A 186 13.23 4.54 8.88
C GLN A 186 11.70 4.66 8.80
N ASP A 187 10.99 3.60 9.19
CA ASP A 187 9.53 3.55 9.29
C ASP A 187 8.79 3.73 7.93
N THR A 188 9.34 3.19 6.84
CA THR A 188 8.81 3.42 5.48
C THR A 188 7.32 3.07 5.30
N LEU A 189 6.91 1.83 5.63
CA LEU A 189 5.54 1.35 5.52
C LEU A 189 4.96 1.09 6.91
N TYR A 190 4.05 1.96 7.33
CA TYR A 190 3.31 1.80 8.58
C TYR A 190 2.02 1.02 8.33
N ASP A 191 2.14 -0.31 8.38
CA ASP A 191 1.04 -1.28 8.38
C ASP A 191 0.30 -1.29 9.73
N HIS A 192 -0.35 -0.18 10.04
CA HIS A 192 -0.78 0.16 11.39
C HIS A 192 -1.79 -0.83 11.98
N LYS A 193 -2.93 -1.07 11.30
CA LYS A 193 -3.94 -2.06 11.73
C LYS A 193 -4.92 -2.38 10.61
N GLY A 194 -5.43 -3.60 10.60
CA GLY A 194 -6.47 -4.02 9.64
C GLY A 194 -6.16 -5.36 9.00
N LEU A 195 -6.88 -5.68 7.94
CA LEU A 195 -6.60 -6.79 7.03
C LEU A 195 -6.05 -6.19 5.73
N HIS A 196 -4.80 -6.43 5.40
CA HIS A 196 -4.20 -5.88 4.18
C HIS A 196 -3.57 -6.95 3.31
N TYR A 197 -3.48 -6.67 2.02
CA TYR A 197 -2.89 -7.56 1.05
C TYR A 197 -1.94 -6.78 0.14
N PHE A 198 -0.71 -7.25 0.01
CA PHE A 198 0.32 -6.65 -0.81
C PHE A 198 0.79 -7.69 -1.83
N LYS A 199 0.66 -7.38 -3.12
CA LYS A 199 1.04 -8.29 -4.20
C LYS A 199 1.96 -7.61 -5.19
N ASN A 200 3.07 -8.24 -5.54
CA ASN A 200 4.03 -7.69 -6.50
C ASN A 200 4.58 -6.32 -6.07
N CYS A 201 4.63 -6.07 -4.77
CA CYS A 201 5.08 -4.78 -4.24
C CYS A 201 6.60 -4.79 -4.04
N PHE A 202 7.19 -3.61 -4.08
CA PHE A 202 8.59 -3.37 -3.71
C PHE A 202 8.64 -2.43 -2.51
N ILE A 203 9.38 -2.77 -1.46
CA ILE A 203 9.48 -1.95 -0.25
C ILE A 203 10.96 -1.74 0.05
N GLN A 204 11.39 -0.49 0.13
CA GLN A 204 12.76 -0.07 0.42
C GLN A 204 12.77 0.83 1.65
N GLY A 205 13.61 0.51 2.62
CA GLY A 205 13.89 1.34 3.78
C GLY A 205 15.11 0.84 4.56
N SER A 206 15.37 1.44 5.72
CA SER A 206 16.49 1.08 6.61
C SER A 206 16.02 0.33 7.85
N VAL A 207 15.61 1.04 8.90
CA VAL A 207 15.16 0.50 10.19
C VAL A 207 13.64 0.41 10.23
N ASP A 208 13.09 -0.70 10.72
CA ASP A 208 11.64 -0.92 10.92
C ASP A 208 10.78 -0.50 9.72
N PHE A 209 11.31 -0.72 8.50
CA PHE A 209 10.73 -0.21 7.26
C PHE A 209 9.36 -0.84 6.92
N ILE A 210 8.96 -1.91 7.60
CA ILE A 210 7.58 -2.41 7.68
C ILE A 210 7.27 -2.63 9.16
N PHE A 211 6.26 -1.94 9.70
CA PHE A 211 5.91 -2.02 11.11
C PHE A 211 4.43 -1.75 11.38
N GLY A 212 3.94 -2.15 12.56
CA GLY A 212 2.57 -1.96 13.02
C GLY A 212 1.90 -3.26 13.46
N TYR A 213 0.57 -3.24 13.55
CA TYR A 213 -0.27 -4.34 14.07
C TYR A 213 -1.26 -4.87 13.01
N GLY A 214 -1.01 -4.57 11.73
CA GLY A 214 -1.78 -5.10 10.60
C GLY A 214 -1.69 -6.63 10.50
N ARG A 215 -2.80 -7.26 10.13
CA ARG A 215 -2.85 -8.67 9.74
C ARG A 215 -2.76 -8.72 8.22
N SER A 216 -1.55 -8.84 7.72
CA SER A 216 -1.27 -8.58 6.31
C SER A 216 -0.62 -9.77 5.63
N LEU A 217 -1.02 -10.02 4.39
CA LEU A 217 -0.41 -11.02 3.52
C LEU A 217 0.41 -10.31 2.44
N TYR A 218 1.66 -10.73 2.30
CA TYR A 218 2.65 -10.18 1.37
C TYR A 218 3.02 -11.27 0.35
N GLU A 219 2.54 -11.16 -0.90
CA GLU A 219 2.69 -12.18 -1.95
C GLU A 219 3.59 -11.69 -3.09
N VAL A 220 4.65 -12.45 -3.40
CA VAL A 220 5.62 -12.17 -4.49
C VAL A 220 6.18 -10.75 -4.38
N ILE A 221 7.18 -10.55 -3.53
CA ILE A 221 7.89 -9.28 -3.37
C ILE A 221 9.23 -9.37 -4.10
N PHE A 222 9.51 -8.44 -5.01
CA PHE A 222 10.81 -8.33 -5.70
C PHE A 222 11.89 -7.80 -4.71
N PRO A 223 13.17 -8.21 -4.86
CA PRO A 223 14.11 -8.30 -3.73
C PRO A 223 14.30 -6.97 -2.99
N PHE A 224 14.14 -7.02 -1.67
CA PHE A 224 14.46 -5.95 -0.73
C PHE A 224 15.92 -5.50 -0.91
N ILE A 225 16.17 -4.20 -1.11
CA ILE A 225 17.53 -3.64 -1.13
C ILE A 225 17.81 -3.02 0.23
N PHE A 226 18.69 -3.67 0.99
CA PHE A 226 19.18 -3.23 2.29
C PHE A 226 20.33 -2.24 2.11
N LEU A 227 20.28 -1.10 2.82
CA LEU A 227 21.46 -0.26 3.07
C LEU A 227 22.07 -0.67 4.42
N PRO A 228 23.39 -0.90 4.53
CA PRO A 228 23.97 -1.58 5.67
C PRO A 228 24.09 -0.64 6.87
N SER A 229 23.29 -0.86 7.92
CA SER A 229 23.72 -0.56 9.29
C SER A 229 22.92 -1.23 10.41
N ARG A 230 21.67 -1.69 10.23
CA ARG A 230 20.98 -2.57 11.21
C ARG A 230 20.01 -3.52 10.50
N VAL A 231 20.04 -4.80 10.90
CA VAL A 231 19.41 -5.93 10.22
C VAL A 231 17.98 -6.12 10.71
N GLN A 232 16.99 -6.05 9.80
CA GLN A 232 15.67 -6.66 10.00
C GLN A 232 15.23 -7.30 8.66
N MET A 233 15.45 -8.61 8.53
CA MET A 233 14.95 -9.40 7.41
C MET A 233 13.57 -9.94 7.77
N CYS A 234 12.52 -9.39 7.20
CA CYS A 234 11.17 -9.95 7.32
C CYS A 234 10.81 -10.68 6.02
N ILE A 235 11.13 -11.98 5.96
CA ILE A 235 10.46 -12.90 5.05
C ILE A 235 9.13 -13.27 5.72
N PHE A 236 8.03 -12.63 5.32
CA PHE A 236 6.69 -13.07 5.74
C PHE A 236 6.18 -14.10 4.75
N ASP A 237 6.49 -15.37 5.00
CA ASP A 237 5.72 -16.50 4.50
C ASP A 237 5.11 -17.18 5.74
N TYR A 238 4.02 -16.63 6.30
CA TYR A 238 3.30 -17.31 7.39
C TYR A 238 1.79 -17.06 7.32
N GLU A 239 1.04 -18.16 7.15
CA GLU A 239 -0.33 -18.29 7.62
C GLU A 239 -0.34 -18.11 9.14
N VAL A 240 -1.11 -17.14 9.64
CA VAL A 240 -1.40 -17.04 11.07
C VAL A 240 -2.79 -17.65 11.28
N ASN A 241 -2.83 -18.72 12.09
CA ASN A 241 -4.05 -19.39 12.56
C ASN A 241 -5.05 -18.41 13.20
#